data_AF-A0A7K0SHE9-F1
#
_entry.id   AF-A0A7K0SHE9-F1
#
_cell.length_a   1.000
_cell.length_b   1.000
_cell.length_c   1.000
_cell.angle_alpha   90.00
_cell.angle_beta   90.00
_cell.angle_gamma   90.00
#
_symmetry.space_group_name_H-M   'P 1'
#
loop_
_entity.id
_entity.type
_entity.pdbx_description
1 polymer ?
#
loop_
_entity_poly.entity_id
_entity_poly.type
_entity_poly.pdbx_seq_one_letter_code
_entity_poly.pdbx_strand_id
1 'polypeptide(L)'
;MTQTSVEHPFIHGEFAPVSTEETRLDLSIEGALPIELTGRYLRNGPNPIGAVDEQRHHWFLGHGMVHGIRLNEGRAEWYRNRYVRSAEVSDL
;
A
#
# COMPACT_ATOMS: atom_id res chain seq x y z
N MET A 1 -13.69 24.17 27.28
CA MET A 1 -14.20 23.03 26.50
C MET A 1 -13.17 22.76 25.41
N THR A 2 -12.33 21.74 25.59
CA THR A 2 -11.35 21.32 24.57
C THR A 2 -12.12 20.59 23.48
N GLN A 3 -12.21 21.20 22.30
CA GLN A 3 -12.80 20.58 21.13
C GLN A 3 -11.84 19.46 20.69
N THR A 4 -12.20 18.21 20.94
CA THR A 4 -11.53 17.06 20.34
C THR A 4 -11.82 17.12 18.84
N SER A 5 -10.83 17.54 18.05
CA SER A 5 -10.86 17.38 16.59
C SER A 5 -11.02 15.89 16.29
N VAL A 6 -12.11 15.53 15.63
CA VAL A 6 -12.29 14.17 15.11
C VAL A 6 -11.37 14.06 13.90
N GLU A 7 -10.25 13.35 14.06
CA GLU A 7 -9.35 13.01 12.95
C GLU A 7 -10.11 12.25 11.86
N HIS A 8 -9.78 12.54 10.59
CA HIS A 8 -10.50 11.92 9.48
C HIS A 8 -10.19 10.41 9.42
N PRO A 9 -11.18 9.52 9.47
CA PRO A 9 -10.97 8.10 9.76
C PRO A 9 -10.17 7.34 8.70
N PHE A 10 -9.90 7.94 7.53
CA PHE A 10 -9.36 7.24 6.36
C PHE A 10 -8.03 7.78 5.83
N ILE A 11 -7.32 8.57 6.64
CA ILE A 11 -5.99 9.12 6.28
C ILE A 11 -4.98 9.05 7.44
N HIS A 12 -5.33 8.36 8.53
CA HIS A 12 -4.50 8.19 9.71
C HIS A 12 -4.43 6.71 10.13
N GLY A 13 -3.45 6.37 10.98
CA GLY A 13 -3.25 5.02 11.48
C GLY A 13 -3.07 4.00 10.37
N GLU A 14 -3.83 2.90 10.41
CA GLU A 14 -3.82 1.83 9.40
C GLU A 14 -4.27 2.29 8.00
N PHE A 15 -4.86 3.49 7.91
CA PHE A 15 -5.30 4.11 6.66
C PHE A 15 -4.41 5.28 6.24
N ALA A 16 -3.30 5.50 6.95
CA ALA A 16 -2.33 6.49 6.54
C ALA A 16 -1.73 6.11 5.17
N PRO A 17 -1.52 7.08 4.27
CA PRO A 17 -0.89 6.82 2.98
C PRO A 17 0.53 6.25 3.14
N VAL A 18 0.87 5.29 2.27
CA VAL A 18 2.24 4.79 2.12
C VAL A 18 3.04 5.81 1.31
N SER A 19 4.05 6.39 1.94
CA SER A 19 4.82 7.50 1.35
C SER A 19 5.97 7.06 0.44
N THR A 20 6.33 5.78 0.41
CA THR A 20 7.50 5.27 -0.32
C THR A 20 7.15 4.11 -1.25
N GLU A 21 7.76 4.09 -2.43
CA GLU A 21 7.84 2.90 -3.29
C GLU A 21 9.05 2.06 -2.88
N GLU A 22 8.86 0.78 -2.64
CA GLU A 22 9.83 -0.08 -2.00
C GLU A 22 10.04 -1.37 -2.79
N THR A 23 11.27 -1.88 -2.73
CA THR A 23 11.58 -3.26 -3.06
C THR A 23 12.24 -3.86 -1.82
N ARG A 24 11.69 -4.96 -1.32
CA ARG A 24 12.28 -5.75 -0.23
C ARG A 24 12.52 -7.16 -0.74
N LEU A 25 13.71 -7.70 -0.49
CA LEU A 25 14.13 -9.03 -0.96
C LEU A 25 14.38 -10.00 0.22
N ASP A 26 14.43 -9.46 1.43
CA ASP A 26 14.83 -10.08 2.68
C ASP A 26 13.61 -10.27 3.61
N LEU A 27 12.56 -10.91 3.08
CA LEU A 27 11.33 -11.14 3.82
C LEU A 27 11.49 -12.28 4.82
N SER A 28 11.18 -12.01 6.09
CA SER A 28 11.12 -13.05 7.12
C SER A 28 9.86 -13.90 6.98
N ILE A 29 10.00 -15.21 7.16
CA ILE A 29 8.89 -16.16 7.23
C ILE A 29 8.86 -16.73 8.65
N GLU A 30 7.70 -16.65 9.30
CA GLU A 30 7.42 -17.39 10.53
C GLU A 30 6.65 -18.66 10.16
N GLY A 31 7.13 -19.83 10.60
CA GLY A 31 6.60 -21.12 10.19
C GLY A 31 7.12 -21.57 8.81
N ALA A 32 6.23 -22.07 7.96
CA ALA A 32 6.58 -22.58 6.62
C ALA A 32 5.53 -22.20 5.56
N LEU A 33 6.00 -21.74 4.40
CA LEU A 33 5.16 -21.52 3.23
C LEU A 33 4.99 -22.83 2.45
N PRO A 34 3.76 -23.22 2.05
CA PRO A 34 3.54 -24.37 1.16
C PRO A 34 4.30 -24.20 -0.16
N ILE A 35 4.98 -25.26 -0.60
CA ILE A 35 5.83 -25.22 -1.81
C ILE A 35 5.01 -25.02 -3.09
N GLU A 36 3.74 -25.41 -3.05
CA GLU A 36 2.79 -25.33 -4.15
C GLU A 36 2.36 -23.89 -4.43
N LEU A 37 2.54 -22.96 -3.47
CA LEU A 37 2.27 -21.54 -3.66
C LEU A 37 3.37 -20.89 -4.48
N THR A 38 3.27 -21.09 -5.79
CA THR A 38 4.13 -20.48 -6.78
C THR A 38 3.35 -19.47 -7.60
N GLY A 39 3.48 -18.19 -7.26
CA GLY A 39 2.76 -17.13 -7.94
C GLY A 39 3.08 -15.75 -7.40
N ARG A 40 2.21 -14.79 -7.71
CA ARG A 40 2.24 -13.44 -7.14
C ARG A 40 0.89 -13.14 -6.53
N TYR A 41 0.90 -12.71 -5.27
CA TYR A 41 -0.27 -12.08 -4.67
C TYR A 41 -0.17 -10.58 -4.91
N LEU A 42 -1.21 -9.98 -5.49
CA LEU A 42 -1.27 -8.56 -5.81
C LEU A 42 -2.51 -7.94 -5.17
N ARG A 43 -2.36 -6.74 -4.62
CA ARG A 43 -3.47 -5.92 -4.11
C ARG A 43 -3.32 -4.50 -4.65
N ASN A 44 -4.42 -3.93 -5.15
CA ASN A 44 -4.51 -2.51 -5.50
C ASN A 44 -5.34 -1.77 -4.45
N GLY A 45 -5.00 -0.51 -4.19
CA GLY A 45 -5.77 0.37 -3.32
C GLY A 45 -5.48 1.84 -3.57
N PRO A 46 -6.39 2.72 -3.12
CA PRO A 46 -6.16 4.15 -3.13
C PRO A 46 -5.04 4.51 -2.14
N ASN A 47 -4.10 5.31 -2.61
CA ASN A 47 -2.97 5.82 -1.85
C ASN A 47 -2.70 7.26 -2.35
N PRO A 48 -3.30 8.29 -1.73
CA PRO A 48 -3.11 9.67 -2.18
C PRO A 48 -1.64 10.10 -2.05
N ILE A 49 -1.18 10.90 -3.02
CA ILE A 49 0.16 11.50 -3.03
C ILE A 49 -0.03 12.95 -2.57
N GLY A 50 0.79 13.39 -1.61
CA GLY A 50 0.74 14.76 -1.10
C GLY A 50 -0.35 14.99 -0.06
N ALA A 51 -0.66 16.27 0.18
CA ALA A 51 -1.64 16.69 1.17
C ALA A 51 -3.07 16.34 0.72
N VAL A 52 -3.90 15.90 1.66
CA VAL A 52 -5.29 15.54 1.43
C VAL A 52 -6.19 16.52 2.18
N ASP A 53 -7.29 16.95 1.56
CA ASP A 53 -8.33 17.72 2.24
C ASP A 53 -9.11 16.81 3.21
N GLU A 54 -8.80 16.91 4.50
CA GLU A 54 -9.40 16.08 5.55
C GLU A 54 -10.92 16.26 5.69
N GLN A 55 -11.50 17.36 5.21
CA GLN A 55 -12.94 17.59 5.31
C GLN A 55 -13.71 16.93 4.16
N ARG A 56 -13.03 16.58 3.07
CA ARG A 56 -13.65 16.12 1.82
C ARG A 56 -13.13 14.77 1.35
N HIS A 57 -12.13 14.21 2.01
CA HIS A 57 -11.56 12.95 1.60
C HIS A 57 -12.60 11.84 1.62
N HIS A 58 -12.56 10.99 0.61
CA HIS A 58 -13.36 9.78 0.55
C HIS A 58 -12.41 8.61 0.35
N TRP A 59 -12.61 7.53 1.11
CA TRP A 59 -11.71 6.36 1.13
C TRP A 59 -11.34 5.82 -0.25
N PHE A 60 -12.27 5.81 -1.20
CA PHE A 60 -12.02 5.31 -2.57
C PHE A 60 -11.23 6.27 -3.47
N LEU A 61 -10.90 7.48 -2.99
CA LEU A 61 -10.15 8.48 -3.75
C LEU A 61 -8.66 8.44 -3.42
N GLY A 62 -7.84 8.72 -4.42
CA GLY A 62 -6.39 8.70 -4.34
C GLY A 62 -5.76 7.99 -5.53
N HIS A 63 -4.44 8.10 -5.66
CA HIS A 63 -3.71 7.43 -6.72
C HIS A 63 -3.70 5.92 -6.47
N GLY A 64 -3.74 5.10 -7.52
CA GLY A 64 -3.63 3.66 -7.35
C GLY A 64 -2.21 3.28 -6.91
N MET A 65 -2.08 2.50 -5.85
CA MET A 65 -0.83 1.81 -5.50
C MET A 65 -1.07 0.30 -5.49
N VAL A 66 -0.24 -0.40 -6.25
CA VAL A 66 -0.22 -1.86 -6.28
C VAL A 66 0.86 -2.36 -5.35
N HIS A 67 0.49 -3.26 -4.45
CA HIS A 67 1.37 -4.04 -3.60
C HIS A 67 1.45 -5.46 -4.14
N GLY A 68 2.62 -6.07 -4.05
CA GLY A 68 2.84 -7.41 -4.53
C GLY A 68 3.83 -8.20 -3.69
N ILE A 69 3.56 -9.49 -3.52
CA ILE A 69 4.47 -10.47 -2.94
C ILE A 69 4.66 -11.60 -3.95
N ARG A 70 5.92 -11.95 -4.22
CA ARG A 70 6.27 -13.13 -5.04
C ARG A 70 6.55 -14.31 -4.13
N LEU A 71 5.80 -15.39 -4.34
CA LEU A 71 5.98 -16.66 -3.64
C LEU A 71 6.47 -17.71 -4.62
N ASN A 72 7.44 -18.52 -4.23
CA ASN A 72 8.02 -19.56 -5.07
C ASN A 72 8.65 -20.65 -4.20
N GLU A 73 8.19 -21.90 -4.32
CA GLU A 73 8.81 -23.06 -3.67
C GLU A 73 9.12 -22.85 -2.17
N GLY A 74 8.14 -22.36 -1.41
CA GLY A 74 8.30 -22.12 0.03
C GLY A 74 9.07 -20.85 0.40
N ARG A 75 9.41 -19.98 -0.57
CA ARG A 75 10.10 -18.69 -0.34
C ARG A 75 9.19 -17.52 -0.67
N ALA A 76 9.35 -16.42 0.08
CA ALA A 76 8.85 -15.10 -0.27
C ALA A 76 10.00 -14.30 -0.90
N GLU A 77 10.10 -14.33 -2.23
CA GLU A 77 11.28 -13.83 -2.96
C GLU A 77 11.37 -12.29 -2.94
N TRP A 78 10.23 -11.61 -2.92
CA TRP A 78 10.19 -10.16 -2.78
C TRP A 78 8.83 -9.64 -2.37
N TYR A 79 8.84 -8.46 -1.75
CA TYR A 79 7.72 -7.53 -1.67
C TYR A 79 8.05 -6.28 -2.49
N ARG A 80 7.06 -5.75 -3.20
CA ARG A 80 7.16 -4.49 -3.93
C ARG A 80 5.85 -3.73 -3.86
N ASN A 81 5.93 -2.41 -3.76
CA ASN A 81 4.80 -1.52 -4.02
C ASN A 81 5.15 -0.45 -5.04
N ARG A 82 4.26 -0.18 -5.99
CA ARG A 82 4.43 0.87 -7.00
C ARG A 82 3.13 1.62 -7.20
N TYR A 83 3.23 2.92 -7.41
CA TYR A 83 2.11 3.68 -7.94
C TYR A 83 1.80 3.21 -9.37
N VAL A 84 0.51 3.14 -9.68
CA VAL A 84 0.04 3.04 -11.04
C VAL A 84 0.41 4.34 -11.74
N ARG A 85 1.16 4.23 -12.83
CA ARG A 85 1.62 5.36 -13.65
C ARG A 85 0.46 5.88 -14.52
N SER A 86 -0.57 6.44 -13.87
CA SER A 86 -1.59 7.24 -14.55
C SER A 86 -0.94 8.49 -15.16
N ALA A 87 -1.65 9.22 -16.02
CA ALA A 87 -1.14 10.46 -16.60
C ALA A 87 -0.65 11.43 -15.50
N GLU A 88 -1.49 11.69 -14.50
CA GLU A 88 -1.17 12.54 -13.35
C GLU A 88 0.08 12.08 -12.59
N VAL A 89 0.22 10.77 -12.32
CA VAL A 89 1.37 10.24 -11.56
C VAL A 89 2.65 10.18 -12.39
N SER A 90 2.54 10.07 -13.71
CA SER A 90 3.71 9.98 -14.60
C SER A 90 4.42 11.33 -14.77
N ASP A 91 3.71 12.42 -14.52
CA ASP A 91 4.21 13.79 -14.62
C ASP A 91 4.77 14.32 -13.29
N LEU A 92 4.77 13.51 -12.21
CA LEU A 92 5.31 13.82 -10.88
C LEU A 92 6.82 13.56 -10.74
#